data_AF-A0A813QBT7-F1
#
_entry.id   AF-A0A813QBT7-F1
#
_cell.length_a   1.000
_cell.length_b   1.000
_cell.length_c   1.000
_cell.angle_alpha   90.00
_cell.angle_beta   90.00
_cell.angle_gamma   90.00
#
_symmetry.space_group_name_H-M   'P 1'
#
loop_
_entity.id
_entity.type
_entity.pdbx_description
1 polymer ?
#
loop_
_entity_poly.entity_id
_entity_poly.type
_entity_poly.pdbx_seq_one_letter_code
_entity_poly.pdbx_strand_id
1 'polypeptide(L)'
;MMKSIPSSFALLISCLIIYIHANADELHQPHWLNGAHHNRYQLFKKWLERKPVDERAAASPYDVLHPTHQFKGCIDPSEPFQCPRSEKCIALQSICDGVPGDCPGNLDENEETCIAAKRPAKENIEKFLQAEYTLHGSKLFTFIFGHKISKSIEGNSAYWFDSLASAFSIAKTIRNFAEKTHMSSDELAHFQNVIQMIHDGRLEEIPVYAQEAVNQGLASLVEKLYESGFMDQ
;
A
#
# COMPACT_ATOMS: atom_id res chain seq x y z
N MET A 1 -29.07 64.48 -14.71
CA MET A 1 -28.60 64.04 -16.04
C MET A 1 -27.82 62.74 -15.87
N MET A 2 -28.48 61.60 -16.01
CA MET A 2 -27.84 60.27 -16.04
C MET A 2 -27.49 59.95 -17.49
N LYS A 3 -26.22 59.64 -17.78
CA LYS A 3 -25.80 59.06 -19.06
C LYS A 3 -25.47 57.58 -18.85
N SER A 4 -26.30 56.75 -19.48
CA SER A 4 -26.15 55.30 -19.63
C SER A 4 -24.90 54.97 -20.45
N ILE A 5 -24.14 53.97 -20.02
CA ILE A 5 -23.00 53.39 -20.74
C ILE A 5 -23.50 52.15 -21.51
N PRO A 6 -23.06 51.91 -22.77
CA PRO A 6 -23.70 50.97 -23.68
C PRO A 6 -23.31 49.50 -23.47
N SER A 7 -24.30 48.65 -23.71
CA SER A 7 -24.39 47.18 -23.62
C SER A 7 -23.49 46.36 -24.56
N SER A 8 -22.31 46.85 -24.95
CA SER A 8 -21.45 46.15 -25.92
C SER A 8 -20.10 45.67 -25.36
N PHE A 9 -19.80 45.94 -24.08
CA PHE A 9 -18.60 45.42 -23.43
C PHE A 9 -18.81 44.10 -22.67
N ALA A 10 -20.06 43.66 -22.47
CA ALA A 10 -20.36 42.45 -21.71
C ALA A 10 -20.16 41.14 -22.51
N LEU A 11 -20.11 41.20 -23.85
CA LEU A 11 -20.06 40.01 -24.71
C LEU A 11 -18.67 39.63 -25.20
N LEU A 12 -17.64 40.47 -24.99
CA LEU A 12 -16.25 40.11 -25.31
C LEU A 12 -15.52 39.44 -24.13
N ILE A 13 -16.03 39.59 -22.90
CA ILE A 13 -15.46 38.93 -21.72
C ILE A 13 -15.94 37.46 -21.63
N SER A 14 -17.14 37.15 -22.14
CA SER A 14 -17.67 35.77 -22.12
C SER A 14 -17.00 34.83 -23.12
N CYS A 15 -16.47 35.32 -24.24
CA CYS A 15 -15.74 34.47 -25.19
C CYS A 15 -14.28 34.23 -24.80
N LEU A 16 -13.63 35.14 -24.04
CA LEU A 16 -12.28 34.91 -23.54
C LEU A 16 -12.25 33.86 -22.41
N ILE A 17 -13.33 33.76 -21.63
CA ILE A 17 -13.44 32.76 -20.55
C ILE A 17 -13.63 31.34 -21.12
N ILE A 18 -14.31 31.20 -22.26
CA ILE A 18 -14.49 29.89 -22.92
C ILE A 18 -13.24 29.46 -23.68
N TYR A 19 -12.46 30.39 -24.26
CA TYR A 19 -11.22 30.04 -24.96
C TYR A 19 -10.06 29.64 -24.01
N ILE A 20 -10.08 30.09 -22.75
CA ILE A 20 -9.09 29.65 -21.73
C ILE A 20 -9.47 28.27 -21.14
N HIS A 21 -10.72 27.81 -21.27
CA HIS A 21 -11.15 26.50 -20.75
C HIS A 21 -10.96 25.32 -21.71
N ALA A 22 -10.43 25.54 -22.94
CA ALA A 22 -10.37 24.51 -23.97
C ALA A 22 -8.95 24.01 -24.33
N ASN A 23 -7.90 24.42 -23.60
CA ASN A 23 -6.53 23.95 -23.83
C ASN A 23 -5.80 23.63 -22.51
N ALA A 24 -6.38 22.74 -21.72
CA ALA A 24 -5.72 22.10 -20.59
C ALA A 24 -5.91 20.57 -20.67
N ASP A 25 -5.55 19.98 -21.82
CA ASP A 25 -5.20 18.57 -21.89
C ASP A 25 -3.75 18.41 -21.41
N GLU A 26 -3.56 18.53 -20.09
CA GLU A 26 -2.39 17.99 -19.41
C GLU A 26 -2.80 16.71 -18.68
N LEU A 27 -2.05 15.64 -18.97
CA LEU A 27 -2.11 14.34 -18.31
C LEU A 27 -2.37 14.49 -16.81
N HIS A 28 -3.49 13.93 -16.34
CA HIS A 28 -3.81 13.82 -14.93
C HIS A 28 -2.70 13.08 -14.17
N GLN A 29 -1.90 13.84 -13.41
CA GLN A 29 -1.19 13.32 -12.24
C GLN A 29 -2.05 13.59 -10.98
N PRO A 30 -2.12 12.63 -10.04
CA PRO A 30 -2.97 12.77 -8.87
C PRO A 30 -2.43 13.84 -7.90
N HIS A 31 -3.34 14.72 -7.45
CA HIS A 31 -3.16 15.98 -6.73
C HIS A 31 -2.61 15.87 -5.27
N TRP A 32 -1.84 14.84 -4.90
CA TRP A 32 -1.35 14.67 -3.51
C TRP A 32 0.12 15.06 -3.29
N LEU A 33 0.73 15.83 -4.19
CA LEU A 33 2.13 16.26 -4.07
C LEU A 33 2.28 17.78 -4.25
N ASN A 34 2.05 18.57 -3.19
CA ASN A 34 2.39 20.00 -3.18
C ASN A 34 3.69 20.31 -2.42
N GLY A 35 4.55 21.09 -3.10
CA GLY A 35 5.63 21.94 -2.57
C GLY A 35 6.81 21.25 -1.88
N ALA A 36 6.61 20.72 -0.67
CA ALA A 36 7.67 20.15 0.15
C ALA A 36 8.05 18.72 -0.29
N HIS A 37 7.14 18.03 -0.96
CA HIS A 37 7.34 16.67 -1.48
C HIS A 37 8.20 16.60 -2.73
N HIS A 38 8.26 17.68 -3.52
CA HIS A 38 9.08 17.71 -4.74
C HIS A 38 10.56 17.52 -4.39
N ASN A 39 11.05 18.18 -3.34
CA ASN A 39 12.45 18.08 -2.94
C ASN A 39 12.80 16.68 -2.36
N ARG A 40 11.85 16.01 -1.71
CA ARG A 40 12.05 14.68 -1.09
C ARG A 40 11.98 13.52 -2.09
N TYR A 41 11.09 13.59 -3.08
CA TYR A 41 11.09 12.67 -4.22
C TYR A 41 12.40 12.77 -5.01
N GLN A 42 12.92 14.00 -5.21
CA GLN A 42 14.21 14.19 -5.88
C GLN A 42 15.38 13.64 -5.07
N LEU A 43 15.35 13.71 -3.73
CA LEU A 43 16.36 13.08 -2.87
C LEU A 43 16.32 11.56 -2.93
N PHE A 44 15.12 10.96 -2.95
CA PHE A 44 14.93 9.52 -3.12
C PHE A 44 15.39 9.04 -4.51
N LYS A 45 15.04 9.79 -5.58
CA LYS A 45 15.52 9.55 -6.94
C LYS A 45 17.05 9.63 -7.04
N LYS A 46 17.65 10.65 -6.41
CA LYS A 46 19.12 10.85 -6.36
C LYS A 46 19.85 9.81 -5.48
N TRP A 47 19.13 9.08 -4.62
CA TRP A 47 19.64 7.92 -3.90
C TRP A 47 19.61 6.67 -4.78
N LEU A 48 18.53 6.45 -5.55
CA LEU A 48 18.45 5.36 -6.54
C LEU A 48 19.52 5.48 -7.63
N GLU A 49 19.79 6.70 -8.11
CA GLU A 49 20.80 6.99 -9.14
C GLU A 49 22.26 6.84 -8.66
N ARG A 50 22.53 6.72 -7.35
CA ARG A 50 23.89 6.57 -6.80
C ARG A 50 24.36 5.12 -6.65
N LYS A 51 23.52 4.14 -6.96
CA LYS A 51 23.97 2.74 -7.11
C LYS A 51 24.73 2.64 -8.44
N PRO A 52 25.97 2.12 -8.48
CA PRO A 52 26.60 1.84 -9.77
C PRO A 52 25.72 0.85 -10.54
N VAL A 53 25.20 1.30 -11.68
CA VAL A 53 24.47 0.46 -12.63
C VAL A 53 25.52 -0.38 -13.35
N ASP A 54 25.52 -1.69 -13.10
CA ASP A 54 26.23 -2.63 -13.95
C ASP A 54 25.47 -2.70 -15.28
N GLU A 55 26.03 -2.12 -16.35
CA GLU A 55 25.41 -1.91 -17.67
C GLU A 55 25.15 -3.20 -18.49
N ARG A 56 24.98 -4.36 -17.83
CA ARG A 56 24.58 -5.62 -18.48
C ARG A 56 23.22 -6.16 -18.05
N ALA A 57 22.32 -5.30 -17.57
CA ALA A 57 20.95 -5.69 -17.25
C ALA A 57 19.93 -4.93 -18.12
N ALA A 58 19.94 -5.21 -19.43
CA ALA A 58 18.75 -5.07 -20.25
C ALA A 58 17.91 -6.36 -20.11
N ALA A 59 17.37 -6.56 -18.91
CA ALA A 59 16.35 -7.57 -18.60
C ALA A 59 15.52 -7.01 -17.44
N SER A 60 14.20 -7.17 -17.54
CA SER A 60 13.23 -6.64 -16.59
C SER A 60 13.58 -7.07 -15.15
N PRO A 61 13.37 -6.23 -14.11
CA PRO A 61 13.76 -6.51 -12.72
C PRO A 61 13.14 -7.77 -12.07
N TYR A 62 12.35 -8.55 -12.82
CA TYR A 62 11.78 -9.82 -12.39
C TYR A 62 12.72 -11.02 -12.54
N ASP A 63 13.90 -10.87 -13.14
CA ASP A 63 14.70 -12.03 -13.60
C ASP A 63 15.81 -12.55 -12.67
N VAL A 64 15.87 -12.18 -11.38
CA VAL A 64 16.98 -12.67 -10.53
C VAL A 64 16.54 -13.13 -9.14
N LEU A 65 16.51 -14.47 -9.02
CA LEU A 65 16.61 -15.36 -7.84
C LEU A 65 15.31 -16.10 -7.45
N HIS A 66 15.21 -17.38 -7.85
CA HIS A 66 15.23 -18.60 -7.01
C HIS A 66 15.24 -19.85 -7.94
N PRO A 67 16.19 -20.80 -7.80
CA PRO A 67 16.28 -21.96 -8.69
C PRO A 67 15.48 -23.15 -8.12
N THR A 68 14.19 -23.23 -8.47
CA THR A 68 13.43 -24.46 -8.80
C THR A 68 12.01 -24.06 -9.20
N HIS A 69 11.63 -24.33 -10.46
CA HIS A 69 10.35 -23.95 -11.11
C HIS A 69 10.15 -22.45 -11.37
N GLN A 70 10.76 -21.98 -12.45
CA GLN A 70 10.59 -20.65 -13.01
C GLN A 70 9.20 -20.56 -13.67
N PHE A 71 8.16 -20.33 -12.87
CA PHE A 71 6.84 -19.98 -13.40
C PHE A 71 6.86 -18.52 -13.86
N LYS A 72 6.77 -18.33 -15.18
CA LYS A 72 6.64 -17.03 -15.83
C LYS A 72 5.24 -16.52 -15.51
N GLY A 73 5.12 -15.40 -14.79
CA GLY A 73 3.83 -14.83 -14.40
C GLY A 73 2.86 -14.64 -15.57
N CYS A 74 1.58 -14.41 -15.28
CA CYS A 74 0.54 -14.25 -16.29
C CYS A 74 0.83 -13.07 -17.23
N ILE A 75 0.76 -13.33 -18.55
CA ILE A 75 1.09 -12.36 -19.59
C ILE A 75 -0.17 -11.67 -20.13
N ASP A 76 -1.32 -12.34 -20.04
CA ASP A 76 -2.59 -11.80 -20.49
C ASP A 76 -3.14 -10.79 -19.46
N PRO A 77 -3.35 -9.51 -19.85
CA PRO A 77 -3.93 -8.51 -18.96
C PRO A 77 -5.34 -8.83 -18.47
N SER A 78 -6.09 -9.66 -19.20
CA SER A 78 -7.44 -10.09 -18.81
C SER A 78 -7.43 -11.20 -17.75
N GLU A 79 -6.34 -11.95 -17.64
CA GLU A 79 -6.14 -13.02 -16.67
C GLU A 79 -4.81 -12.83 -15.90
N PRO A 80 -4.66 -11.75 -15.11
CA PRO A 80 -3.37 -11.39 -14.53
C PRO A 80 -3.01 -12.20 -13.27
N PHE A 81 -3.93 -13.01 -12.73
CA PHE A 81 -3.69 -13.76 -11.49
C PHE A 81 -3.29 -15.20 -11.77
N GLN A 82 -2.10 -15.59 -11.32
CA GLN A 82 -1.62 -16.96 -11.43
C GLN A 82 -2.11 -17.79 -10.24
N CYS A 83 -2.82 -18.88 -10.52
CA CYS A 83 -3.23 -19.83 -9.51
C CYS A 83 -2.03 -20.40 -8.74
N PRO A 84 -2.09 -20.49 -7.40
CA PRO A 84 -0.97 -20.99 -6.62
C PRO A 84 -0.58 -22.42 -7.05
N ARG A 85 0.72 -22.66 -7.24
CA ARG A 85 1.29 -23.96 -7.66
C ARG A 85 0.75 -24.47 -9.01
N SER A 86 0.29 -23.58 -9.87
CA SER A 86 -0.24 -23.90 -11.21
C SER A 86 0.25 -22.89 -12.24
N GLU A 87 0.21 -23.28 -13.52
CA GLU A 87 0.39 -22.37 -14.66
C GLU A 87 -0.92 -21.69 -15.08
N LYS A 88 -2.05 -22.08 -14.46
CA LYS A 88 -3.35 -21.49 -14.79
C LYS A 88 -3.40 -20.03 -14.35
N CYS A 89 -3.77 -19.18 -15.29
CA CYS A 89 -4.06 -17.77 -15.07
C CYS A 89 -5.57 -17.56 -15.09
N ILE A 90 -6.07 -16.65 -14.25
CA ILE A 90 -7.48 -16.29 -14.17
C ILE A 90 -7.64 -14.78 -14.04
N ALA A 91 -8.84 -14.29 -14.36
CA ALA A 91 -9.22 -12.91 -14.12
C ALA A 91 -9.32 -12.63 -12.61
N LEU A 92 -8.98 -11.41 -12.17
CA LEU A 92 -9.11 -11.03 -10.76
C LEU A 92 -10.56 -11.13 -10.24
N GLN A 93 -11.54 -10.98 -11.14
CA GLN A 93 -12.96 -11.10 -10.82
C GLN A 93 -13.42 -12.54 -10.56
N SER A 94 -12.59 -13.53 -10.93
CA SER A 94 -12.82 -14.96 -10.66
C SER A 94 -12.22 -15.41 -9.32
N ILE A 95 -11.71 -14.47 -8.52
CA ILE A 95 -11.22 -14.77 -7.19
C ILE A 95 -12.36 -14.49 -6.21
N CYS A 96 -12.82 -15.52 -5.50
CA CYS A 96 -13.86 -15.42 -4.49
C CYS A 96 -15.21 -15.00 -5.06
N ASP A 97 -15.53 -15.51 -6.25
CA ASP A 97 -16.78 -15.29 -6.94
C ASP A 97 -17.81 -16.41 -6.65
N GLY A 98 -17.41 -17.43 -5.91
CA GLY A 98 -18.24 -18.58 -5.55
C GLY A 98 -18.34 -19.64 -6.65
N VAL A 99 -17.58 -19.51 -7.74
CA VAL A 99 -17.53 -20.47 -8.85
C VAL A 99 -16.36 -21.42 -8.64
N PRO A 100 -16.61 -22.71 -8.35
CA PRO A 100 -15.51 -23.62 -8.08
C PRO A 100 -14.74 -24.02 -9.34
N GLY A 101 -13.42 -24.14 -9.21
CA GLY A 101 -12.55 -24.69 -10.25
C GLY A 101 -11.83 -23.66 -11.11
N ASP A 102 -11.91 -22.37 -10.77
CA ASP A 102 -11.09 -21.35 -11.42
C ASP A 102 -9.61 -21.53 -11.10
N CYS A 103 -9.25 -22.00 -9.90
CA CYS A 103 -7.93 -22.59 -9.64
C CYS A 103 -7.99 -24.10 -9.34
N PRO A 104 -6.93 -24.85 -9.71
CA PRO A 104 -6.81 -26.25 -9.29
C PRO A 104 -6.90 -26.38 -7.77
N GLY A 105 -7.77 -27.26 -7.29
CA GLY A 105 -8.01 -27.45 -5.86
C GLY A 105 -8.83 -26.35 -5.20
N ASN A 106 -9.54 -25.52 -5.98
CA ASN A 106 -10.43 -24.47 -5.47
C ASN A 106 -9.68 -23.41 -4.62
N LEU A 107 -8.43 -23.12 -4.99
CA LEU A 107 -7.54 -22.22 -4.24
C LEU A 107 -7.91 -20.74 -4.39
N ASP A 108 -8.57 -20.39 -5.49
CA ASP A 108 -9.29 -19.15 -5.77
C ASP A 108 -10.34 -18.84 -4.70
N GLU A 109 -11.05 -19.86 -4.23
CA GLU A 109 -12.14 -19.74 -3.25
C GLU A 109 -11.69 -20.03 -1.81
N ASN A 110 -10.40 -20.25 -1.59
CA ASN A 110 -9.90 -20.50 -0.25
C ASN A 110 -9.93 -19.19 0.58
N GLU A 111 -10.09 -19.33 1.89
CA GLU A 111 -10.27 -18.18 2.79
C GLU A 111 -9.07 -17.20 2.75
N GLU A 112 -7.84 -17.70 2.73
CA GLU A 112 -6.63 -16.86 2.70
C GLU A 112 -6.52 -16.05 1.40
N THR A 113 -6.88 -16.64 0.26
CA THR A 113 -6.92 -15.98 -1.05
C THR A 113 -7.98 -14.88 -1.06
N CYS A 114 -9.16 -15.15 -0.50
CA CYS A 114 -10.23 -14.15 -0.40
C CYS A 114 -9.90 -12.98 0.51
N ILE A 115 -9.15 -13.23 1.58
CA ILE A 115 -8.63 -12.17 2.43
C ILE A 115 -7.58 -11.35 1.67
N ALA A 116 -6.64 -12.02 1.00
CA ALA A 116 -5.59 -11.36 0.24
C ALA A 116 -6.16 -10.49 -0.90
N ALA A 117 -7.24 -10.92 -1.55
CA ALA A 117 -7.92 -10.16 -2.60
C ALA A 117 -8.49 -8.81 -2.13
N LYS A 118 -8.81 -8.69 -0.84
CA LYS A 118 -9.35 -7.47 -0.21
C LYS A 118 -8.28 -6.54 0.36
N ARG A 119 -7.01 -6.95 0.34
CA ARG A 119 -5.91 -6.25 1.00
C ARG A 119 -4.87 -5.78 0.00
N PRO A 120 -4.01 -4.81 0.38
CA PRO A 120 -2.86 -4.48 -0.44
C PRO A 120 -1.98 -5.73 -0.68
N ALA A 121 -1.37 -5.83 -1.86
CA ALA A 121 -0.46 -6.92 -2.18
C ALA A 121 0.66 -7.03 -1.14
N LYS A 122 1.08 -8.26 -0.81
CA LYS A 122 2.12 -8.54 0.19
C LYS A 122 3.38 -7.70 -0.06
N GLU A 123 3.84 -7.63 -1.32
CA GLU A 123 5.05 -6.91 -1.71
C GLU A 123 4.91 -5.40 -1.47
N ASN A 124 3.70 -4.86 -1.61
CA ASN A 124 3.43 -3.45 -1.32
C ASN A 124 3.44 -3.18 0.18
N ILE A 125 2.86 -4.09 0.99
CA ILE A 125 2.91 -4.00 2.45
C ILE A 125 4.35 -4.11 2.94
N GLU A 126 5.13 -5.04 2.42
CA GLU A 126 6.54 -5.21 2.80
C GLU A 126 7.36 -3.94 2.51
N LYS A 127 7.25 -3.39 1.30
CA LYS A 127 7.93 -2.14 0.92
C LYS A 127 7.47 -0.98 1.79
N PHE A 128 6.18 -0.91 2.11
CA PHE A 128 5.63 0.09 3.01
C PHE A 128 6.27 -0.02 4.40
N LEU A 129 6.28 -1.20 5.02
CA LEU A 129 6.91 -1.41 6.33
C LEU A 129 8.39 -1.08 6.33
N GLN A 130 9.13 -1.47 5.28
CA GLN A 130 10.54 -1.13 5.13
C GLN A 130 10.76 0.40 5.04
N ALA A 131 9.92 1.10 4.30
CA ALA A 131 9.98 2.56 4.17
C ALA A 131 9.68 3.25 5.52
N GLU A 132 8.61 2.84 6.21
CA GLU A 132 8.25 3.35 7.53
C GLU A 132 9.37 3.15 8.55
N TYR A 133 9.99 1.96 8.54
CA TYR A 133 11.11 1.67 9.44
C TYR A 133 12.33 2.54 9.11
N THR A 134 12.61 2.74 7.83
CA THR A 134 13.74 3.58 7.37
C THR A 134 13.56 5.05 7.75
N LEU A 135 12.32 5.56 7.68
CA LEU A 135 11.99 6.96 7.95
C LEU A 135 11.87 7.28 9.44
N HIS A 136 11.26 6.37 10.22
CA HIS A 136 10.89 6.62 11.62
C HIS A 136 11.66 5.79 12.64
N GLY A 137 12.40 4.77 12.18
CA GLY A 137 13.25 3.92 13.01
C GLY A 137 12.50 2.92 13.88
N SER A 138 13.25 2.18 14.70
CA SER A 138 12.70 1.09 15.52
C SER A 138 11.75 1.55 16.62
N LYS A 139 11.79 2.83 17.04
CA LYS A 139 10.84 3.39 18.00
C LYS A 139 9.39 3.35 17.49
N LEU A 140 9.17 3.58 16.19
CA LEU A 140 7.84 3.46 15.59
C LEU A 140 7.33 2.02 15.70
N PHE A 141 8.17 1.05 15.36
CA PHE A 141 7.79 -0.37 15.38
C PHE A 141 7.64 -0.92 16.80
N THR A 142 8.42 -0.40 17.76
CA THR A 142 8.20 -0.66 19.18
C THR A 142 6.85 -0.10 19.64
N PHE A 143 6.48 1.11 19.20
CA PHE A 143 5.17 1.69 19.50
C PHE A 143 4.03 0.87 18.90
N ILE A 144 4.13 0.40 17.65
CA ILE A 144 3.05 -0.34 16.99
C ILE A 144 2.98 -1.79 17.49
N PHE A 145 4.09 -2.52 17.41
CA PHE A 145 4.12 -3.98 17.58
C PHE A 145 4.70 -4.44 18.92
N GLY A 146 5.20 -3.52 19.74
CA GLY A 146 5.90 -3.86 20.98
C GLY A 146 7.37 -4.22 20.77
N HIS A 147 8.07 -4.44 21.89
CA HIS A 147 9.52 -4.64 21.91
C HIS A 147 9.99 -5.92 21.20
N LYS A 148 9.20 -7.00 21.26
CA LYS A 148 9.59 -8.30 20.70
C LYS A 148 9.79 -8.21 19.19
N ILE A 149 8.78 -7.75 18.47
CA ILE A 149 8.83 -7.62 17.00
C ILE A 149 9.87 -6.57 16.61
N SER A 150 9.97 -5.45 17.33
CA SER A 150 11.00 -4.44 17.05
C SER A 150 12.41 -5.01 17.15
N LYS A 151 12.71 -5.77 18.22
CA LYS A 151 14.02 -6.42 18.41
C LYS A 151 14.30 -7.49 17.35
N SER A 152 13.26 -8.21 16.95
CA SER A 152 13.28 -9.17 15.87
C SER A 152 13.67 -8.53 14.52
N ILE A 153 13.10 -7.38 14.19
CA ILE A 153 13.44 -6.60 12.98
C ILE A 153 14.90 -6.14 13.02
N GLU A 154 15.39 -5.67 14.16
CA GLU A 154 16.80 -5.27 14.32
C GLU A 154 17.78 -6.45 14.07
N GLY A 155 17.37 -7.68 14.39
CA GLY A 155 18.18 -8.88 14.19
C GLY A 155 18.15 -9.45 12.77
N ASN A 156 16.99 -9.39 12.09
CA ASN A 156 16.83 -9.87 10.72
C ASN A 156 15.66 -9.16 10.02
N SER A 157 15.92 -7.93 9.57
CA SER A 157 14.88 -7.03 9.05
C SER A 157 14.16 -7.59 7.83
N ALA A 158 14.89 -8.15 6.87
CA ALA A 158 14.31 -8.71 5.64
C ALA A 158 13.28 -9.82 5.94
N TYR A 159 13.64 -10.78 6.79
CA TYR A 159 12.72 -11.87 7.18
C TYR A 159 11.49 -11.33 7.93
N TRP A 160 11.66 -10.40 8.85
CA TRP A 160 10.55 -9.91 9.66
C TRP A 160 9.61 -9.00 8.88
N PHE A 161 10.10 -8.22 7.91
CA PHE A 161 9.21 -7.47 7.02
C PHE A 161 8.40 -8.39 6.11
N ASP A 162 9.01 -9.45 5.55
CA ASP A 162 8.30 -10.47 4.77
C ASP A 162 7.23 -11.18 5.62
N SER A 163 7.59 -11.56 6.84
CA SER A 163 6.69 -12.23 7.79
C SER A 163 5.50 -11.34 8.19
N LEU A 164 5.75 -10.07 8.54
CA LEU A 164 4.68 -9.12 8.86
C LEU A 164 3.79 -8.84 7.65
N ALA A 165 4.37 -8.63 6.47
CA ALA A 165 3.62 -8.39 5.25
C ALA A 165 2.74 -9.59 4.87
N SER A 166 3.28 -10.81 5.00
CA SER A 166 2.52 -12.05 4.82
C SER A 166 1.38 -12.16 5.82
N ALA A 167 1.63 -11.89 7.10
CA ALA A 167 0.59 -11.93 8.13
C ALA A 167 -0.50 -10.89 7.85
N PHE A 168 -0.15 -9.66 7.48
CA PHE A 168 -1.12 -8.64 7.10
C PHE A 168 -1.93 -9.02 5.86
N SER A 169 -1.34 -9.68 4.87
CA SER A 169 -2.07 -10.02 3.64
C SER A 169 -3.07 -11.16 3.82
N ILE A 170 -2.81 -12.14 4.70
CA ILE A 170 -3.64 -13.37 4.78
C ILE A 170 -4.32 -13.61 6.13
N ALA A 171 -3.96 -12.92 7.21
CA ALA A 171 -4.57 -13.18 8.52
C ALA A 171 -6.02 -12.71 8.56
N LYS A 172 -6.99 -13.62 8.73
CA LYS A 172 -8.43 -13.27 8.77
C LYS A 172 -8.74 -12.15 9.77
N THR A 173 -8.33 -12.36 11.01
CA THR A 173 -8.56 -11.44 12.12
C THR A 173 -7.24 -10.98 12.74
N ILE A 174 -7.31 -9.95 13.58
CA ILE A 174 -6.21 -9.50 14.42
C ILE A 174 -5.69 -10.60 15.35
N ARG A 175 -6.56 -11.54 15.78
CA ARG A 175 -6.16 -12.72 16.56
C ARG A 175 -5.31 -13.67 15.73
N ASN A 176 -5.72 -13.94 14.48
CA ASN A 176 -4.91 -14.77 13.57
C ASN A 176 -3.58 -14.10 13.22
N PHE A 177 -3.53 -12.78 13.15
CA PHE A 177 -2.29 -12.03 12.98
C PHE A 177 -1.37 -12.20 14.19
N ALA A 178 -1.89 -12.04 15.40
CA ALA A 178 -1.15 -12.27 16.63
C ALA A 178 -0.61 -13.72 16.71
N GLU A 179 -1.40 -14.72 16.34
CA GLU A 179 -0.96 -16.12 16.26
C GLU A 179 0.20 -16.30 15.26
N LYS A 180 0.05 -15.80 14.02
CA LYS A 180 1.06 -15.91 12.95
C LYS A 180 2.37 -15.17 13.29
N THR A 181 2.28 -14.07 14.04
CA THR A 181 3.44 -13.25 14.47
C THR A 181 3.95 -13.61 15.86
N HIS A 182 3.32 -14.60 16.51
CA HIS A 182 3.61 -15.05 17.88
C HIS A 182 3.51 -13.93 18.93
N MET A 183 2.56 -13.01 18.81
CA MET A 183 2.25 -12.05 19.87
C MET A 183 1.63 -12.77 21.08
N SER A 184 2.05 -12.35 22.26
CA SER A 184 1.36 -12.64 23.53
C SER A 184 0.02 -11.92 23.62
N SER A 185 -0.83 -12.29 24.58
CA SER A 185 -2.11 -11.63 24.81
C SER A 185 -1.97 -10.13 25.11
N ASP A 186 -0.94 -9.74 25.88
CA ASP A 186 -0.68 -8.34 26.21
C ASP A 186 -0.20 -7.55 24.98
N GLU A 187 0.64 -8.16 24.13
CA GLU A 187 1.08 -7.56 22.87
C GLU A 187 -0.07 -7.41 21.88
N LEU A 188 -0.96 -8.40 21.80
CA LEU A 188 -2.18 -8.31 21.00
C LEU A 188 -3.09 -7.17 21.51
N ALA A 189 -3.32 -7.07 22.81
CA ALA A 189 -4.14 -6.00 23.39
C ALA A 189 -3.54 -4.61 23.11
N HIS A 190 -2.21 -4.48 23.22
CA HIS A 190 -1.48 -3.26 22.86
C HIS A 190 -1.63 -2.93 21.38
N PHE A 191 -1.35 -3.89 20.49
CA PHE A 191 -1.47 -3.71 19.04
C PHE A 191 -2.89 -3.32 18.64
N GLN A 192 -3.90 -4.00 19.19
CA GLN A 192 -5.31 -3.68 18.97
C GLN A 192 -5.64 -2.24 19.38
N ASN A 193 -5.16 -1.79 20.53
CA ASN A 193 -5.34 -0.41 20.99
C ASN A 193 -4.68 0.59 20.03
N VAL A 194 -3.44 0.34 19.58
CA VAL A 194 -2.76 1.22 18.62
C VAL A 194 -3.54 1.36 17.31
N ILE A 195 -4.00 0.24 16.76
CA ILE A 195 -4.78 0.23 15.51
C ILE A 195 -6.12 0.97 15.70
N GLN A 196 -6.79 0.80 16.85
CA GLN A 196 -8.00 1.55 17.20
C GLN A 196 -7.75 3.05 17.34
N MET A 197 -6.69 3.46 18.05
CA MET A 197 -6.33 4.88 18.20
C MET A 197 -6.07 5.57 16.86
N ILE A 198 -5.39 4.89 15.93
CA ILE A 198 -5.13 5.42 14.59
C ILE A 198 -6.43 5.56 13.79
N HIS A 199 -7.27 4.53 13.79
CA HIS A 199 -8.56 4.54 13.09
C HIS A 199 -9.51 5.62 13.61
N ASP A 200 -9.58 5.79 14.93
CA ASP A 200 -10.47 6.77 15.57
C ASP A 200 -9.94 8.22 15.47
N GLY A 201 -8.73 8.41 14.91
CA GLY A 201 -8.12 9.73 14.77
C GLY A 201 -7.67 10.36 16.09
N ARG A 202 -7.41 9.55 17.12
CA ARG A 202 -6.96 9.98 18.47
C ARG A 202 -5.47 10.30 18.49
N LEU A 203 -5.04 11.20 17.59
CA LEU A 203 -3.63 11.53 17.35
C LEU A 203 -2.92 12.11 18.58
N GLU A 204 -3.66 12.75 19.48
CA GLU A 204 -3.17 13.28 20.74
C GLU A 204 -2.68 12.21 21.73
N GLU A 205 -3.16 10.97 21.59
CA GLU A 205 -2.72 9.82 22.38
C GLU A 205 -1.52 9.09 21.73
N ILE A 206 -1.21 9.44 20.48
CA ILE A 206 -0.07 8.91 19.74
C ILE A 206 1.18 9.72 20.10
N PRO A 207 2.30 9.06 20.44
CA PRO A 207 3.55 9.75 20.72
C PRO A 207 3.95 10.67 19.56
N VAL A 208 4.43 11.88 19.88
CA VAL A 208 4.76 12.92 18.90
C VAL A 208 5.67 12.42 17.77
N TYR A 209 6.62 11.52 18.07
CA TYR A 209 7.53 10.96 17.06
C TYR A 209 6.85 10.00 16.06
N ALA A 210 5.67 9.47 16.37
CA ALA A 210 4.90 8.54 15.55
C ALA A 210 3.76 9.22 14.79
N GLN A 211 3.33 10.42 15.19
CA GLN A 211 2.22 11.14 14.54
C GLN A 211 2.45 11.38 13.05
N GLU A 212 3.69 11.67 12.64
CA GLU A 212 4.01 11.88 11.23
C GLU A 212 3.83 10.60 10.39
N ALA A 213 4.26 9.44 10.90
CA ALA A 213 4.08 8.14 10.25
C ALA A 213 2.58 7.81 10.09
N VAL A 214 1.80 8.16 11.12
CA VAL A 214 0.34 7.99 11.11
C VAL A 214 -0.31 8.83 10.03
N ASN A 215 0.03 10.11 9.95
CA ASN A 215 -0.53 11.03 8.96
C ASN A 215 -0.07 10.74 7.52
N GLN A 216 1.14 10.22 7.33
CA GLN A 216 1.72 10.00 5.99
C GLN A 216 1.33 8.67 5.34
N GLY A 217 1.00 7.63 6.12
CA GLY A 217 0.75 6.32 5.53
C GLY A 217 0.06 5.31 6.42
N LEU A 218 0.38 5.23 7.72
CA LEU A 218 -0.18 4.17 8.56
C LEU A 218 -1.70 4.27 8.69
N ALA A 219 -2.28 5.47 8.71
CA ALA A 219 -3.74 5.64 8.73
C ALA A 219 -4.41 4.97 7.52
N SER A 220 -3.82 5.08 6.32
CA SER A 220 -4.36 4.43 5.12
C SER A 220 -4.24 2.91 5.16
N LEU A 221 -3.16 2.36 5.74
CA LEU A 221 -3.04 0.92 5.94
C LEU A 221 -4.10 0.45 6.96
N VAL A 222 -4.25 1.17 8.08
CA VAL A 222 -5.24 0.86 9.11
C VAL A 222 -6.65 0.87 8.53
N GLU A 223 -7.03 1.88 7.75
CA GLU A 223 -8.34 1.92 7.08
C GLU A 223 -8.59 0.65 6.25
N LYS A 224 -7.60 0.22 5.45
CA LYS A 224 -7.72 -1.01 4.65
C LYS A 224 -7.83 -2.27 5.49
N LEU A 225 -7.23 -2.31 6.68
CA LEU A 225 -7.41 -3.41 7.61
C LEU A 225 -8.87 -3.48 8.09
N TYR A 226 -9.46 -2.35 8.49
CA TYR A 226 -10.87 -2.29 8.89
C TYR A 226 -11.83 -2.68 7.77
N GLU A 227 -11.65 -2.14 6.56
CA GLU A 227 -12.46 -2.50 5.39
C GLU A 227 -12.42 -4.00 5.07
N SER A 228 -11.31 -4.67 5.39
CA SER A 228 -11.15 -6.12 5.17
C SER A 228 -11.75 -7.02 6.26
N GLY A 229 -12.31 -6.45 7.33
CA GLY A 229 -12.78 -7.20 8.51
C GLY A 229 -11.66 -7.70 9.42
N PHE A 230 -10.43 -7.16 9.29
CA PHE A 230 -9.29 -7.57 10.10
C PHE A 230 -9.53 -7.39 11.60
N MET A 231 -10.30 -6.38 11.98
CA MET A 231 -10.61 -6.05 13.37
C MET A 231 -11.81 -6.81 13.94
N ASP A 232 -12.44 -7.68 13.13
CA ASP A 232 -13.57 -8.51 13.56
C ASP A 232 -13.10 -9.62 14.53
N GLN A 233 -13.96 -9.99 15.50
CA GLN A 233 -13.63 -10.91 16.60
C GLN A 233 -13.87 -12.39 16.30
#